data_AF-A0A2D7FW18-F1
#
_entry.id   AF-A0A2D7FW18-F1
#
_cell.length_a   1.000
_cell.length_b   1.000
_cell.length_c   1.000
_cell.angle_alpha   90.00
_cell.angle_beta   90.00
_cell.angle_gamma   90.00
#
_symmetry.space_group_name_H-M   'P 1'
#
loop_
_entity.id
_entity.type
_entity.pdbx_description
1 polymer ?
#
loop_
_entity_poly.entity_id
_entity_poly.type
_entity_poly.pdbx_seq_one_letter_code
_entity_poly.pdbx_strand_id
1 'polypeptide(L)'
;MGCVSHTYADAQPLKTALNQGVISLNLGGQFLTASDGRRFTADACKVTEGSLSQCRRMATVKGSQDPELFVSYREGPQSYAFDLPKGSYAVTLHFAEPELQDLVPRQFQVELQGQLVLPDFDVKANRDGHGQAALSRTLLTEVAEGEQLVLRLVPLRGLPILSGIEVLPISQSSTLDKGALIWSDEFDDGAESPVQSPSIDRWQYDIWPAGKVNSEDQTYTDRLKNVRVEAGHLVIEAHREALAGAAYTSGRIHTKDRLDVRYGVIEVKAKLPEGQGTWPAIWMLPSDAFKFATTCDASVGEWQGNGACDAWPNSGEIDIMEHVGFDPGVVHGTVHSKAYYWAKWNQHKGSVLVTSFTEFHRYQLIWTADKLVWLIDDIPYFSYVREGNDWESWPFNEPFHLILNLAVGGNWGRAGGPIDDDSLPARFEVDYVRVYALPDSQAVEKDERSQ
;
A
#
# COMPACT_ATOMS: atom_id res chain seq x y z
N MET A 1 -3.25 -37.61 28.66
CA MET A 1 -3.35 -37.36 27.21
C MET A 1 -2.07 -36.65 26.81
N GLY A 2 -1.14 -37.38 26.17
CA GLY A 2 0.19 -36.87 25.85
C GLY A 2 0.13 -35.86 24.72
N CYS A 3 0.80 -34.72 24.91
CA CYS A 3 1.07 -33.75 23.86
C CYS A 3 2.12 -34.37 22.94
N VAL A 4 1.73 -34.78 21.74
CA VAL A 4 2.66 -35.25 20.72
C VAL A 4 3.26 -33.99 20.09
N SER A 5 4.51 -33.66 20.47
CA SER A 5 5.32 -32.68 19.75
C SER A 5 5.66 -33.29 18.38
N HIS A 6 4.91 -32.91 17.35
CA HIS A 6 5.34 -33.19 15.98
C HIS A 6 6.49 -32.24 15.66
N THR A 7 7.72 -32.74 15.74
CA THR A 7 8.87 -32.11 15.08
C THR A 7 8.60 -32.18 13.58
N TYR A 8 8.17 -31.07 12.98
CA TYR A 8 8.07 -30.95 11.53
C TYR A 8 9.49 -31.08 10.96
N ALA A 9 9.74 -32.12 10.17
CA ALA A 9 10.99 -32.23 9.44
C ALA A 9 11.10 -31.04 8.48
N ASP A 10 12.24 -30.34 8.49
CA ASP A 10 12.53 -29.25 7.57
C ASP A 10 12.27 -29.71 6.13
N ALA A 11 11.33 -29.06 5.44
CA ALA A 11 11.11 -29.30 4.02
C ALA A 11 12.40 -28.98 3.26
N GLN A 12 12.86 -29.90 2.41
CA GLN A 12 14.02 -29.68 1.55
C GLN A 12 13.73 -28.49 0.61
N PRO A 13 14.62 -27.48 0.52
CA PRO A 13 14.36 -26.28 -0.25
C PRO A 13 14.30 -26.56 -1.75
N LEU A 14 13.33 -25.95 -2.44
CA LEU A 14 13.29 -25.93 -3.91
C LEU A 14 14.43 -25.05 -4.45
N LYS A 15 15.36 -25.66 -5.18
CA LYS A 15 16.43 -24.95 -5.90
C LYS A 15 15.93 -24.55 -7.29
N THR A 16 15.97 -23.26 -7.61
CA THR A 16 15.58 -22.74 -8.93
C THR A 16 16.71 -21.84 -9.44
N ALA A 17 17.25 -22.15 -10.62
CA ALA A 17 18.26 -21.32 -11.29
C ALA A 17 17.58 -20.49 -12.39
N LEU A 18 17.53 -19.16 -12.24
CA LEU A 18 16.99 -18.25 -13.26
C LEU A 18 17.75 -16.91 -13.31
N ASN A 19 17.61 -16.26 -14.47
CA ASN A 19 18.37 -15.12 -14.99
C ASN A 19 18.44 -13.90 -14.03
N GLN A 20 19.65 -13.34 -13.88
CA GLN A 20 19.92 -12.00 -13.36
C GLN A 20 19.51 -11.71 -11.90
N GLY A 21 19.23 -12.74 -11.08
CA GLY A 21 18.91 -12.56 -9.65
C GLY A 21 17.46 -12.14 -9.38
N VAL A 22 16.60 -12.17 -10.40
CA VAL A 22 15.14 -12.00 -10.27
C VAL A 22 14.47 -13.37 -10.19
N ILE A 23 13.57 -13.54 -9.23
CA ILE A 23 12.77 -14.76 -9.05
C ILE A 23 11.30 -14.39 -9.06
N SER A 24 10.50 -15.12 -9.82
CA SER A 24 9.04 -14.97 -9.84
C SER A 24 8.42 -16.35 -10.03
N LEU A 25 7.67 -16.83 -9.03
CA LEU A 25 7.10 -18.18 -8.99
C LEU A 25 5.58 -18.12 -8.84
N ASN A 26 4.86 -18.81 -9.72
CA ASN A 26 3.42 -19.07 -9.58
C ASN A 26 3.24 -20.44 -8.91
N LEU A 27 3.00 -20.44 -7.60
CA LEU A 27 3.03 -21.65 -6.78
C LEU A 27 1.79 -22.51 -7.04
N GLY A 28 2.04 -23.77 -7.38
CA GLY A 28 1.02 -24.69 -7.89
C GLY A 28 0.34 -24.31 -9.20
N GLY A 29 0.83 -23.25 -9.86
CA GLY A 29 0.29 -22.72 -11.10
C GLY A 29 1.13 -23.04 -12.32
N GLN A 30 0.62 -22.64 -13.48
CA GLN A 30 1.35 -22.68 -14.74
C GLN A 30 2.18 -21.41 -14.94
N PHE A 31 3.00 -21.40 -15.98
CA PHE A 31 3.67 -20.18 -16.43
C PHE A 31 2.62 -19.09 -16.67
N LEU A 32 2.89 -17.89 -16.19
CA LEU A 32 2.00 -16.74 -16.29
C LEU A 32 2.82 -15.51 -16.67
N THR A 33 2.27 -14.67 -17.56
CA THR A 33 2.73 -13.29 -17.73
C THR A 33 1.69 -12.40 -17.08
N ALA A 34 2.09 -11.68 -16.04
CA ALA A 34 1.25 -10.76 -15.30
C ALA A 34 0.94 -9.50 -16.12
N SER A 35 -0.03 -8.72 -15.65
CA SER A 35 -0.51 -7.47 -16.26
C SER A 35 0.59 -6.43 -16.44
N ASP A 36 1.59 -6.40 -15.55
CA ASP A 36 2.77 -5.55 -15.64
C ASP A 36 3.89 -6.10 -16.54
N GLY A 37 3.65 -7.25 -17.18
CA GLY A 37 4.59 -7.95 -18.06
C GLY A 37 5.55 -8.90 -17.36
N ARG A 38 5.53 -8.99 -16.02
CA ARG A 38 6.41 -9.91 -15.28
C ARG A 38 6.05 -11.35 -15.57
N ARG A 39 7.08 -12.19 -15.73
CA ARG A 39 6.92 -13.60 -16.06
C ARG A 39 7.13 -14.47 -14.82
N PHE A 40 6.07 -15.13 -14.40
CA PHE A 40 6.11 -16.09 -13.31
C PHE A 40 6.37 -17.49 -13.86
N THR A 41 7.39 -18.15 -13.32
CA THR A 41 7.72 -19.53 -13.66
C THR A 41 6.73 -20.47 -12.97
N ALA A 42 6.33 -21.52 -13.67
CA ALA A 42 5.47 -22.56 -13.13
C ALA A 42 6.15 -23.30 -11.97
N ASP A 43 5.44 -23.51 -10.87
CA ASP A 43 5.76 -24.53 -9.89
C ASP A 43 4.99 -25.80 -10.23
N ALA A 44 5.69 -26.79 -10.79
CA ALA A 44 5.10 -28.04 -11.28
C ALA A 44 4.59 -28.99 -10.16
N CYS A 45 4.35 -28.49 -8.95
CA CYS A 45 3.85 -29.26 -7.80
C CYS A 45 4.66 -30.53 -7.54
N LYS A 46 5.97 -30.50 -7.77
CA LYS A 46 6.83 -31.64 -7.46
C LYS A 46 6.89 -31.77 -5.95
N VAL A 47 6.04 -32.63 -5.40
CA VAL A 47 6.07 -33.03 -4.00
C VAL A 47 7.38 -33.81 -3.82
N THR A 48 8.34 -33.20 -3.14
CA THR A 48 9.52 -33.91 -2.66
C THR A 48 9.05 -35.00 -1.70
N GLU A 49 9.60 -36.20 -1.80
CA GLU A 49 9.26 -37.31 -0.90
C GLU A 49 9.47 -36.85 0.56
N GLY A 50 8.41 -36.87 1.37
CA GLY A 50 8.41 -36.34 2.74
C GLY A 50 7.90 -34.89 2.93
N SER A 51 7.59 -34.17 1.85
CA SER A 51 6.96 -32.84 1.94
C SER A 51 5.50 -32.94 2.40
N LEU A 52 5.14 -32.17 3.42
CA LEU A 52 3.76 -32.00 3.88
C LEU A 52 2.99 -30.92 3.10
N SER A 53 3.66 -30.22 2.16
CA SER A 53 3.03 -29.19 1.35
C SER A 53 2.38 -29.76 0.10
N GLN A 54 1.13 -29.37 -0.16
CA GLN A 54 0.33 -29.79 -1.31
C GLN A 54 -0.13 -28.58 -2.12
N CYS A 55 -0.17 -28.73 -3.44
CA CYS A 55 -0.82 -27.73 -4.29
C CYS A 55 -2.34 -27.86 -4.22
N ARG A 56 -2.99 -26.72 -4.16
CA ARG A 56 -4.45 -26.58 -4.24
C ARG A 56 -4.81 -25.46 -5.20
N ARG A 57 -6.10 -25.38 -5.52
CA ARG A 57 -6.68 -24.32 -6.33
C ARG A 57 -7.96 -23.81 -5.66
N MET A 58 -8.24 -22.52 -5.79
CA MET A 58 -9.52 -21.91 -5.43
C MET A 58 -10.28 -21.46 -6.69
N ALA A 59 -11.59 -21.32 -6.57
CA ALA A 59 -12.46 -21.04 -7.70
C ALA A 59 -12.34 -19.59 -8.19
N THR A 60 -12.25 -18.64 -7.27
CA THR A 60 -12.30 -17.20 -7.57
C THR A 60 -11.39 -16.42 -6.64
N VAL A 61 -10.76 -15.37 -7.18
CA VAL A 61 -10.00 -14.36 -6.43
C VAL A 61 -10.47 -12.97 -6.88
N LYS A 62 -10.57 -12.05 -5.93
CA LYS A 62 -10.89 -10.63 -6.15
C LYS A 62 -9.67 -9.75 -5.86
N GLY A 63 -9.69 -8.50 -6.30
CA GLY A 63 -8.72 -7.49 -5.86
C GLY A 63 -7.32 -7.64 -6.44
N SER A 64 -7.19 -8.28 -7.61
CA SER A 64 -5.97 -8.37 -8.39
C SER A 64 -6.30 -8.35 -9.88
N GLN A 65 -5.44 -7.72 -10.68
CA GLN A 65 -5.46 -7.77 -12.15
C GLN A 65 -4.95 -9.11 -12.68
N ASP A 66 -4.28 -9.87 -11.82
CA ASP A 66 -3.61 -11.13 -12.13
C ASP A 66 -4.20 -12.28 -11.30
N PRO A 67 -5.52 -12.56 -11.36
CA PRO A 67 -6.13 -13.58 -10.51
C PRO A 67 -5.49 -14.96 -10.69
N GLU A 68 -4.96 -15.29 -11.87
CA GLU A 68 -4.27 -16.57 -12.13
C GLU A 68 -2.98 -16.77 -11.29
N LEU A 69 -2.41 -15.71 -10.71
CA LEU A 69 -1.29 -15.81 -9.76
C LEU A 69 -1.75 -16.25 -8.37
N PHE A 70 -3.03 -16.03 -8.03
CA PHE A 70 -3.57 -16.22 -6.68
C PHE A 70 -4.44 -17.48 -6.58
N VAL A 71 -5.06 -17.90 -7.69
CA VAL A 71 -5.99 -19.04 -7.73
C VAL A 71 -5.30 -20.37 -7.42
N SER A 72 -4.03 -20.55 -7.80
CA SER A 72 -3.21 -21.69 -7.39
C SER A 72 -2.36 -21.33 -6.18
N TYR A 73 -2.19 -22.27 -5.25
CA TYR A 73 -1.39 -22.07 -4.06
C TYR A 73 -0.83 -23.37 -3.52
N ARG A 74 0.23 -23.28 -2.72
CA ARG A 74 0.69 -24.35 -1.84
C ARG A 74 0.07 -24.20 -0.47
N GLU A 75 -0.38 -25.30 0.11
CA GLU A 75 -0.85 -25.42 1.50
C GLU A 75 0.05 -26.38 2.27
N GLY A 76 0.47 -26.00 3.48
CA GLY A 76 1.36 -26.79 4.34
C GLY A 76 2.67 -26.08 4.61
N PRO A 77 3.50 -26.58 5.55
CA PRO A 77 4.83 -26.03 5.85
C PRO A 77 5.70 -25.92 4.59
N GLN A 78 6.32 -24.76 4.39
CA GLN A 78 7.10 -24.45 3.18
C GLN A 78 8.47 -23.89 3.53
N SER A 79 9.48 -24.23 2.72
CA SER A 79 10.85 -23.74 2.82
C SER A 79 11.41 -23.55 1.42
N TYR A 80 11.96 -22.36 1.16
CA TYR A 80 12.58 -21.99 -0.10
C TYR A 80 13.99 -21.49 0.18
N ALA A 81 14.93 -21.85 -0.70
CA ALA A 81 16.28 -21.33 -0.64
C ALA A 81 16.75 -20.96 -2.05
N PHE A 82 17.17 -19.71 -2.21
CA PHE A 82 17.52 -19.15 -3.51
C PHE A 82 19.00 -18.77 -3.55
N ASP A 83 19.70 -19.28 -4.56
CA ASP A 83 21.08 -18.90 -4.85
C ASP A 83 21.09 -17.52 -5.53
N LEU A 84 21.35 -16.48 -4.73
CA LEU A 84 21.35 -15.08 -5.16
C LEU A 84 22.70 -14.44 -4.88
N PRO A 85 23.17 -13.47 -5.70
CA PRO A 85 24.32 -12.65 -5.37
C PRO A 85 24.15 -11.94 -4.02
N LYS A 86 25.26 -11.53 -3.41
CA LYS A 86 25.22 -10.61 -2.28
C LYS A 86 24.47 -9.32 -2.67
N GLY A 87 23.53 -8.89 -1.83
CA GLY A 87 22.79 -7.65 -2.07
C GLY A 87 21.55 -7.51 -1.20
N SER A 88 20.85 -6.38 -1.35
CA SER A 88 19.55 -6.13 -0.74
C SER A 88 18.44 -6.57 -1.71
N TYR A 89 17.35 -7.13 -1.19
CA TYR A 89 16.26 -7.70 -1.97
C TYR A 89 14.90 -7.32 -1.41
N ALA A 90 13.95 -7.09 -2.32
CA ALA A 90 12.52 -7.03 -2.02
C ALA A 90 11.89 -8.39 -2.32
N VAL A 91 11.27 -9.00 -1.31
CA VAL A 91 10.61 -10.31 -1.38
C VAL A 91 9.11 -10.10 -1.26
N THR A 92 8.37 -10.25 -2.37
CA THR A 92 6.91 -10.15 -2.37
C THR A 92 6.30 -11.53 -2.22
N LEU A 93 5.41 -11.66 -1.23
CA LEU A 93 4.64 -12.86 -0.97
C LEU A 93 3.18 -12.63 -1.36
N HIS A 94 2.62 -13.51 -2.18
CA HIS A 94 1.25 -13.42 -2.65
C HIS A 94 0.36 -14.47 -1.99
N PHE A 95 -0.79 -14.03 -1.48
CA PHE A 95 -1.76 -14.86 -0.78
C PHE A 95 -3.17 -14.57 -1.26
N ALA A 96 -4.00 -15.61 -1.29
CA ALA A 96 -5.45 -15.47 -1.25
C ALA A 96 -5.99 -16.63 -0.39
N GLU A 97 -6.84 -16.30 0.58
CA GLU A 97 -7.40 -17.30 1.48
C GLU A 97 -8.64 -17.92 0.80
N PRO A 98 -8.65 -19.23 0.53
CA PRO A 98 -9.82 -19.89 -0.04
C PRO A 98 -11.04 -19.72 0.87
N GLU A 99 -12.22 -19.51 0.27
CA GLU A 99 -13.47 -19.48 1.04
C GLU A 99 -13.78 -20.89 1.55
N LEU A 100 -13.53 -21.10 2.84
CA LEU A 100 -13.75 -22.38 3.48
C LEU A 100 -14.77 -22.19 4.59
N GLN A 101 -15.91 -22.87 4.46
CA GLN A 101 -17.05 -22.73 5.37
C GLN A 101 -16.72 -23.14 6.81
N ASP A 102 -15.69 -23.98 7.03
CA ASP A 102 -15.42 -24.63 8.32
C ASP A 102 -13.92 -24.83 8.66
N LEU A 103 -12.99 -24.00 8.16
CA LEU A 103 -11.60 -24.14 8.60
C LEU A 103 -11.33 -23.49 9.97
N VAL A 104 -10.49 -24.19 10.74
CA VAL A 104 -9.73 -23.62 11.85
C VAL A 104 -9.02 -22.35 11.35
N PRO A 105 -9.05 -21.22 12.09
CA PRO A 105 -8.31 -20.01 11.71
C PRO A 105 -6.88 -20.34 11.32
N ARG A 106 -6.44 -19.87 10.14
CA ARG A 106 -5.11 -20.11 9.62
C ARG A 106 -4.17 -18.99 10.07
N GLN A 107 -3.30 -19.33 11.00
CA GLN A 107 -2.23 -18.47 11.48
C GLN A 107 -0.90 -19.20 11.30
N PHE A 108 0.09 -18.50 10.76
CA PHE A 108 1.41 -19.05 10.54
C PHE A 108 2.48 -17.97 10.62
N GLN A 109 3.69 -18.41 10.90
CA GLN A 109 4.88 -17.56 10.91
C GLN A 109 5.47 -17.48 9.52
N VAL A 110 6.01 -16.32 9.18
CA VAL A 110 6.92 -16.14 8.06
C VAL A 110 8.29 -15.77 8.60
N GLU A 111 9.28 -16.59 8.26
CA GLU A 111 10.68 -16.34 8.57
C GLU A 111 11.43 -16.02 7.26
N LEU A 112 12.25 -14.97 7.30
CA LEU A 112 13.08 -14.54 6.18
C LEU A 112 14.51 -14.34 6.68
N GLN A 113 15.49 -15.02 6.07
CA GLN A 113 16.89 -15.02 6.53
C GLN A 113 17.04 -15.40 8.03
N GLY A 114 16.21 -16.33 8.50
CA GLY A 114 16.18 -16.78 9.89
C GLY A 114 15.59 -15.77 10.89
N GLN A 115 15.11 -14.62 10.42
CA GLN A 115 14.38 -13.64 11.23
C GLN A 115 12.88 -13.88 11.12
N LEU A 116 12.18 -13.82 12.25
CA LEU A 116 10.73 -13.87 12.28
C LEU A 116 10.17 -12.51 11.83
N VAL A 117 9.67 -12.42 10.59
CA VAL A 117 9.21 -11.17 9.98
C VAL A 117 7.71 -10.98 10.05
N LEU A 118 6.94 -12.08 10.06
CA LEU A 118 5.50 -12.05 10.34
C LEU A 118 5.20 -13.12 11.40
N PRO A 119 5.00 -12.76 12.67
CA PRO A 119 4.99 -13.71 13.79
C PRO A 119 3.70 -14.52 13.94
N ASP A 120 2.58 -14.05 13.40
CA ASP A 120 1.25 -14.63 13.59
C ASP A 120 0.31 -14.34 12.40
N PHE A 121 0.87 -14.40 11.19
CA PHE A 121 0.20 -13.98 9.96
C PHE A 121 -1.10 -14.74 9.68
N ASP A 122 -2.19 -13.98 9.54
CA ASP A 122 -3.50 -14.43 9.09
C ASP A 122 -3.88 -13.64 7.83
N VAL A 123 -4.00 -14.35 6.69
CA VAL A 123 -4.27 -13.76 5.38
C VAL A 123 -5.61 -13.03 5.35
N LYS A 124 -6.64 -13.58 5.99
CA LYS A 124 -7.98 -13.00 6.01
C LYS A 124 -8.01 -11.74 6.87
N ALA A 125 -7.37 -11.78 8.04
CA ALA A 125 -7.27 -10.61 8.92
C ALA A 125 -6.47 -9.47 8.25
N ASN A 126 -5.37 -9.80 7.56
CA ASN A 126 -4.56 -8.86 6.78
C ASN A 126 -5.25 -8.40 5.47
N ARG A 127 -6.40 -9.00 5.15
CA ARG A 127 -7.23 -8.60 4.02
C ARG A 127 -8.63 -8.17 4.46
N ASP A 128 -8.67 -7.37 5.51
CA ASP A 128 -9.87 -6.64 5.94
C ASP A 128 -11.03 -7.59 6.32
N GLY A 129 -10.70 -8.83 6.70
CA GLY A 129 -11.68 -9.89 6.98
C GLY A 129 -12.16 -10.67 5.75
N HIS A 130 -11.59 -10.46 4.56
CA HIS A 130 -12.05 -11.03 3.29
C HIS A 130 -11.03 -12.00 2.69
N GLY A 131 -11.31 -13.31 2.76
CA GLY A 131 -10.34 -14.32 2.35
C GLY A 131 -10.05 -14.37 0.84
N GLN A 132 -11.09 -14.28 0.00
CA GLN A 132 -10.94 -14.37 -1.46
C GLN A 132 -10.31 -13.16 -2.13
N ALA A 133 -9.97 -12.12 -1.36
CA ALA A 133 -9.30 -10.95 -1.90
C ALA A 133 -7.78 -11.19 -1.89
N ALA A 134 -7.13 -10.84 -3.00
CA ALA A 134 -5.69 -10.94 -3.14
C ALA A 134 -4.98 -10.05 -2.12
N LEU A 135 -3.92 -10.60 -1.52
CA LEU A 135 -3.04 -9.93 -0.58
C LEU A 135 -1.59 -10.13 -1.06
N SER A 136 -0.89 -9.03 -1.29
CA SER A 136 0.54 -9.02 -1.59
C SER A 136 1.29 -8.26 -0.50
N ARG A 137 2.31 -8.89 0.08
CA ARG A 137 3.14 -8.31 1.14
C ARG A 137 4.61 -8.37 0.73
N THR A 138 5.24 -7.22 0.61
CA THR A 138 6.66 -7.07 0.33
C THR A 138 7.45 -7.00 1.63
N LEU A 139 8.54 -7.74 1.69
CA LEU A 139 9.47 -7.82 2.82
C LEU A 139 10.87 -7.43 2.32
N LEU A 140 11.60 -6.62 3.07
CA LEU A 140 12.95 -6.19 2.71
C LEU A 140 13.99 -7.05 3.45
N THR A 141 15.04 -7.48 2.75
CA THR A 141 16.10 -8.30 3.35
C THR A 141 17.45 -8.13 2.65
N GLU A 142 18.50 -8.70 3.25
CA GLU A 142 19.85 -8.73 2.68
C GLU A 142 20.37 -10.16 2.58
N VAL A 143 21.13 -10.43 1.53
CA VAL A 143 21.86 -11.68 1.30
C VAL A 143 23.35 -11.37 1.43
N ALA A 144 24.04 -12.06 2.34
CA ALA A 144 25.48 -11.93 2.50
C ALA A 144 26.26 -12.74 1.46
N GLU A 145 27.57 -12.48 1.36
CA GLU A 145 28.44 -13.18 0.42
C GLU A 145 28.45 -14.70 0.69
N GLY A 146 28.13 -15.50 -0.32
CA GLY A 146 28.11 -16.96 -0.23
C GLY A 146 26.90 -17.55 0.52
N GLU A 147 25.91 -16.74 0.90
CA GLU A 147 24.67 -17.20 1.52
C GLU A 147 23.53 -17.35 0.50
N GLN A 148 22.51 -18.13 0.87
CA GLN A 148 21.25 -18.23 0.12
C GLN A 148 20.20 -17.34 0.78
N LEU A 149 19.25 -16.83 -0.01
CA LEU A 149 18.03 -16.25 0.55
C LEU A 149 17.10 -17.38 1.00
N VAL A 150 16.80 -17.45 2.29
CA VAL A 150 15.95 -18.48 2.90
C VAL A 150 14.62 -17.90 3.36
N LEU A 151 13.52 -18.48 2.87
CA LEU A 151 12.15 -18.14 3.25
C LEU A 151 11.47 -19.39 3.84
N ARG A 152 10.82 -19.26 5.00
CA ARG A 152 10.06 -20.36 5.63
C ARG A 152 8.69 -19.89 6.06
N LEU A 153 7.69 -20.75 5.86
CA LEU A 153 6.34 -20.59 6.40
C LEU A 153 6.06 -21.71 7.40
N VAL A 154 5.91 -21.36 8.68
CA VAL A 154 5.82 -22.31 9.79
C VAL A 154 4.41 -22.26 10.40
N PRO A 155 3.67 -23.39 10.49
CA PRO A 155 2.32 -23.39 11.04
C PRO A 155 2.29 -22.99 12.51
N LEU A 156 1.33 -22.14 12.89
CA LEU A 156 0.93 -21.94 14.30
C LEU A 156 -0.43 -22.57 14.58
N ARG A 157 -1.40 -22.27 13.71
CA ARG A 157 -2.75 -22.82 13.73
C ARG A 157 -3.22 -23.01 12.30
N GLY A 158 -3.58 -24.23 11.92
CA GLY A 158 -3.82 -24.56 10.50
C GLY A 158 -2.53 -24.60 9.70
N LEU A 159 -2.66 -24.85 8.39
CA LEU A 159 -1.52 -25.03 7.48
C LEU A 159 -1.22 -23.73 6.73
N PRO A 160 0.04 -23.26 6.60
CA PRO A 160 0.34 -22.04 5.86
C PRO A 160 -0.06 -22.15 4.39
N ILE A 161 -0.37 -21.02 3.76
CA ILE A 161 -0.63 -20.93 2.32
C ILE A 161 0.27 -19.91 1.65
N LEU A 162 0.58 -20.12 0.37
CA LEU A 162 1.29 -19.16 -0.47
C LEU A 162 0.98 -19.41 -1.94
N SER A 163 0.57 -18.37 -2.67
CA SER A 163 0.20 -18.44 -4.09
C SER A 163 1.35 -18.05 -5.02
N GLY A 164 2.25 -17.17 -4.58
CA GLY A 164 3.37 -16.75 -5.39
C GLY A 164 4.50 -16.12 -4.58
N ILE A 165 5.68 -16.09 -5.18
CA ILE A 165 6.89 -15.46 -4.63
C ILE A 165 7.52 -14.60 -5.71
N GLU A 166 7.89 -13.38 -5.35
CA GLU A 166 8.80 -12.55 -6.12
C GLU A 166 10.02 -12.22 -5.29
N VAL A 167 11.20 -12.23 -5.91
CA VAL A 167 12.45 -11.74 -5.31
C VAL A 167 13.10 -10.83 -6.33
N LEU A 168 13.19 -9.55 -5.99
CA LEU A 168 13.73 -8.51 -6.85
C LEU A 168 14.98 -7.89 -6.18
N PRO A 169 16.12 -7.78 -6.89
CA PRO A 169 17.28 -7.08 -6.35
C PRO A 169 16.98 -5.59 -6.20
N ILE A 170 17.32 -5.04 -5.04
CA ILE A 170 17.24 -3.60 -4.78
C ILE A 170 18.54 -2.99 -5.28
N SER A 171 18.45 -2.22 -6.37
CA SER A 171 19.61 -1.56 -6.97
C SER A 171 20.00 -0.33 -6.15
N GLN A 172 21.06 -0.43 -5.33
CA GLN A 172 21.56 0.69 -4.51
C GLN A 172 22.11 1.88 -5.32
N SER A 173 22.27 1.74 -6.65
CA SER A 173 22.92 2.73 -7.52
C SER A 173 21.98 3.41 -8.52
N SER A 174 20.69 3.05 -8.58
CA SER A 174 19.74 3.72 -9.47
C SER A 174 18.83 4.63 -8.67
N THR A 175 19.16 5.92 -8.61
CA THR A 175 18.15 6.93 -8.29
C THR A 175 17.03 6.81 -9.32
N LEU A 176 15.77 6.84 -8.87
CA LEU A 176 14.62 6.83 -9.76
C LEU A 176 14.79 7.93 -10.84
N ASP A 177 14.66 7.55 -12.10
CA ASP A 177 14.74 8.50 -13.22
C ASP A 177 13.49 9.39 -13.18
N LYS A 178 13.68 10.65 -12.83
CA LYS A 178 12.65 11.67 -12.70
C LYS A 178 12.96 12.80 -13.69
N GLY A 179 11.92 13.33 -14.33
CA GLY A 179 12.05 14.53 -15.16
C GLY A 179 12.27 15.79 -14.32
N ALA A 180 12.04 16.96 -14.93
CA ALA A 180 12.16 18.24 -14.27
C ALA A 180 11.21 18.34 -13.05
N LEU A 181 11.68 18.98 -11.96
CA LEU A 181 10.83 19.35 -10.83
C LEU A 181 9.77 20.36 -11.31
N ILE A 182 8.49 20.03 -11.14
CA ILE A 182 7.34 20.86 -11.55
C ILE A 182 6.87 21.73 -10.39
N TRP A 183 6.80 21.15 -9.20
CA TRP A 183 6.26 21.80 -8.01
C TRP A 183 6.88 21.17 -6.76
N SER A 184 7.10 21.97 -5.72
CA SER A 184 7.46 21.45 -4.40
C SER A 184 7.01 22.35 -3.26
N ASP A 185 6.97 21.75 -2.08
CA ASP A 185 7.01 22.42 -0.80
C ASP A 185 8.09 21.74 0.06
N GLU A 186 9.13 22.50 0.39
CA GLU A 186 10.22 22.06 1.28
C GLU A 186 9.97 22.50 2.73
N PHE A 187 8.85 23.18 2.99
CA PHE A 187 8.46 23.72 4.30
C PHE A 187 9.55 24.58 4.96
N ASP A 188 10.38 25.21 4.14
CA ASP A 188 11.53 26.05 4.51
C ASP A 188 11.33 27.53 4.16
N ASP A 189 10.10 27.91 3.80
CA ASP A 189 9.73 29.26 3.43
C ASP A 189 9.90 30.20 4.62
N GLY A 190 11.12 30.77 4.66
CA GLY A 190 11.69 31.72 5.61
C GLY A 190 10.74 32.15 6.71
N ALA A 191 10.73 31.40 7.81
CA ALA A 191 9.74 31.61 8.84
C ALA A 191 10.00 32.92 9.60
N GLU A 192 8.98 33.77 9.73
CA GLU A 192 9.01 34.91 10.66
C GLU A 192 8.97 34.45 12.13
N SER A 193 8.54 33.20 12.36
CA SER A 193 8.34 32.55 13.65
C SER A 193 8.83 31.10 13.62
N PRO A 194 9.34 30.52 14.73
CA PRO A 194 9.75 29.10 14.77
C PRO A 194 8.62 28.09 14.48
N VAL A 195 7.36 28.54 14.59
CA VAL A 195 6.15 27.77 14.24
C VAL A 195 5.23 28.68 13.44
N GLN A 196 4.74 28.21 12.29
CA GLN A 196 3.83 28.94 11.41
C GLN A 196 2.80 28.02 10.72
N SER A 197 1.77 28.60 10.09
CA SER A 197 0.87 27.84 9.23
C SER A 197 1.59 27.47 7.91
N PRO A 198 1.28 26.32 7.29
CA PRO A 198 1.71 26.04 5.92
C PRO A 198 1.21 27.13 4.94
N SER A 199 1.96 27.36 3.87
CA SER A 199 1.64 28.40 2.88
C SER A 199 0.25 28.19 2.26
N ILE A 200 -0.59 29.24 2.34
CA ILE A 200 -1.93 29.25 1.74
C ILE A 200 -1.90 29.23 0.21
N ASP A 201 -0.76 29.57 -0.40
CA ASP A 201 -0.57 29.47 -1.85
C ASP A 201 -0.39 28.02 -2.29
N ARG A 202 -0.09 27.11 -1.36
CA ARG A 202 0.15 25.68 -1.63
C ARG A 202 -0.90 24.77 -1.01
N TRP A 203 -1.45 25.14 0.15
CA TRP A 203 -2.33 24.27 0.93
C TRP A 203 -3.68 24.91 1.24
N GLN A 204 -4.68 24.06 1.38
CA GLN A 204 -6.01 24.37 1.89
C GLN A 204 -6.34 23.39 3.02
N TYR A 205 -7.17 23.80 3.97
CA TYR A 205 -7.56 22.98 5.12
C TYR A 205 -8.95 22.39 4.92
N ASP A 206 -9.11 21.11 5.24
CA ASP A 206 -10.42 20.51 5.47
C ASP A 206 -10.78 20.64 6.95
N ILE A 207 -11.71 21.54 7.30
CA ILE A 207 -12.21 21.72 8.67
C ILE A 207 -13.50 20.92 8.81
N TRP A 208 -13.40 19.69 9.29
CA TRP A 208 -14.50 18.72 9.24
C TRP A 208 -14.85 18.16 10.62
N PRO A 209 -16.15 17.93 10.91
CA PRO A 209 -16.56 17.22 12.10
C PRO A 209 -16.12 15.74 12.05
N ALA A 210 -16.08 15.11 13.21
CA ALA A 210 -15.88 13.66 13.30
C ALA A 210 -16.96 12.87 12.55
N GLY A 211 -16.58 11.70 12.06
CA GLY A 211 -17.46 10.73 11.42
C GLY A 211 -17.80 11.00 9.96
N LYS A 212 -17.21 12.02 9.32
CA LYS A 212 -17.64 12.49 7.98
C LYS A 212 -17.61 11.41 6.90
N VAL A 213 -16.51 10.65 6.74
CA VAL A 213 -16.34 9.71 5.62
C VAL A 213 -16.16 8.25 6.03
N ASN A 214 -15.36 7.95 7.07
CA ASN A 214 -15.04 6.57 7.47
C ASN A 214 -15.31 6.27 8.96
N SER A 215 -16.31 6.93 9.55
CA SER A 215 -16.60 6.87 10.99
C SER A 215 -15.42 7.29 11.88
N GLU A 216 -14.51 8.10 11.33
CA GLU A 216 -13.32 8.63 11.98
C GLU A 216 -13.66 9.45 13.24
N ASP A 217 -12.86 9.34 14.30
CA ASP A 217 -13.19 9.86 15.62
C ASP A 217 -12.63 11.27 15.89
N GLN A 218 -11.79 11.81 15.00
CA GLN A 218 -11.25 13.17 15.09
C GLN A 218 -12.13 14.22 14.41
N THR A 219 -12.14 15.44 14.94
CA THR A 219 -12.47 16.64 14.14
C THR A 219 -11.18 17.21 13.51
N TYR A 220 -11.21 17.52 12.22
CA TYR A 220 -10.09 18.17 11.54
C TYR A 220 -10.17 19.69 11.73
N THR A 221 -9.04 20.33 12.00
CA THR A 221 -8.96 21.77 12.27
C THR A 221 -7.79 22.43 11.54
N ASP A 222 -7.82 23.76 11.48
CA ASP A 222 -6.76 24.63 10.94
C ASP A 222 -5.82 25.21 12.04
N ARG A 223 -5.95 24.74 13.28
CA ARG A 223 -5.17 25.24 14.41
C ARG A 223 -3.70 24.82 14.26
N LEU A 224 -2.76 25.70 14.63
CA LEU A 224 -1.32 25.38 14.69
C LEU A 224 -1.01 24.16 15.58
N LYS A 225 -1.87 23.89 16.57
CA LYS A 225 -1.77 22.68 17.41
C LYS A 225 -1.88 21.39 16.59
N ASN A 226 -2.66 21.41 15.51
CA ASN A 226 -2.95 20.25 14.67
C ASN A 226 -2.20 20.27 13.34
N VAL A 227 -1.93 21.45 12.76
CA VAL A 227 -1.21 21.58 11.49
C VAL A 227 -0.33 22.81 11.53
N ARG A 228 0.97 22.61 11.37
CA ARG A 228 1.97 23.70 11.39
C ARG A 228 3.21 23.32 10.59
N VAL A 229 3.97 24.32 10.18
CA VAL A 229 5.37 24.17 9.81
C VAL A 229 6.21 24.48 11.05
N GLU A 230 7.09 23.54 11.42
CA GLU A 230 7.99 23.62 12.56
C GLU A 230 9.33 22.99 12.17
N ALA A 231 10.43 23.73 12.40
CA ALA A 231 11.79 23.25 12.13
C ALA A 231 12.02 22.68 10.71
N GLY A 232 11.43 23.30 9.68
CA GLY A 232 11.60 22.87 8.28
C GLY A 232 10.71 21.69 7.86
N HIS A 233 9.73 21.29 8.68
CA HIS A 233 8.83 20.19 8.37
C HIS A 233 7.38 20.63 8.55
N LEU A 234 6.48 20.11 7.72
CA LEU A 234 5.06 20.10 8.03
C LEU A 234 4.80 19.05 9.12
N VAL A 235 4.10 19.46 10.18
CA VAL A 235 3.66 18.60 11.28
C VAL A 235 2.14 18.58 11.30
N ILE A 236 1.56 17.40 11.07
CA ILE A 236 0.15 17.09 11.32
C ILE A 236 0.08 16.28 12.62
N GLU A 237 -0.53 16.84 13.66
CA GLU A 237 -0.52 16.27 15.00
C GLU A 237 -1.94 16.00 15.51
N ALA A 238 -2.18 14.73 15.84
CA ALA A 238 -3.42 14.28 16.46
C ALA A 238 -3.34 14.45 17.97
N HIS A 239 -4.41 14.94 18.59
CA HIS A 239 -4.51 15.15 20.04
C HIS A 239 -5.80 14.57 20.58
N ARG A 240 -5.73 14.00 21.78
CA ARG A 240 -6.91 13.73 22.61
C ARG A 240 -7.38 15.02 23.25
N GLU A 241 -8.42 15.61 22.68
CA GLU A 241 -8.98 16.89 23.09
C GLU A 241 -10.44 16.96 22.70
N ALA A 242 -11.31 17.27 23.67
CA ALA A 242 -12.72 17.47 23.40
C ALA A 242 -12.93 18.80 22.65
N LEU A 243 -13.34 18.72 21.37
CA LEU A 243 -13.62 19.88 20.54
C LEU A 243 -14.75 19.58 19.55
N ALA A 244 -15.69 20.52 19.41
CA ALA A 244 -16.80 20.42 18.46
C ALA A 244 -17.58 19.09 18.50
N GLY A 245 -17.67 18.47 19.69
CA GLY A 245 -18.35 17.19 19.89
C GLY A 245 -17.51 15.94 19.59
N ALA A 246 -16.27 16.09 19.12
CA ALA A 246 -15.31 15.00 18.96
C ALA A 246 -14.43 14.84 20.22
N ALA A 247 -13.89 13.64 20.43
CA ALA A 247 -12.94 13.36 21.51
C ALA A 247 -11.46 13.59 21.10
N TYR A 248 -11.22 13.70 19.79
CA TYR A 248 -9.90 13.88 19.21
C TYR A 248 -9.91 15.04 18.21
N THR A 249 -8.75 15.65 18.01
CA THR A 249 -8.51 16.68 17.00
C THR A 249 -7.32 16.28 16.15
N SER A 250 -7.33 16.62 14.87
CA SER A 250 -6.19 16.39 13.97
C SER A 250 -6.20 17.40 12.81
N GLY A 251 -5.37 17.17 11.80
CA GLY A 251 -5.28 17.97 10.60
C GLY A 251 -5.48 17.17 9.31
N ARG A 252 -6.07 17.85 8.32
CA ARG A 252 -6.16 17.41 6.92
C ARG A 252 -5.98 18.62 6.03
N ILE A 253 -5.01 18.55 5.13
CA ILE A 253 -4.73 19.59 4.15
C ILE A 253 -4.66 19.02 2.74
N HIS A 254 -4.94 19.85 1.74
CA HIS A 254 -4.93 19.44 0.35
C HIS A 254 -4.44 20.54 -0.60
N THR A 255 -4.05 20.14 -1.81
CA THR A 255 -3.53 21.07 -2.84
C THR A 255 -4.56 21.49 -3.89
N LYS A 256 -5.82 21.05 -3.78
CA LYS A 256 -6.89 21.39 -4.74
C LYS A 256 -6.88 22.89 -5.09
N ASP A 257 -6.94 23.20 -6.37
CA ASP A 257 -6.89 24.57 -6.93
C ASP A 257 -5.55 25.32 -6.72
N ARG A 258 -4.51 24.66 -6.18
CA ARG A 258 -3.11 25.16 -6.09
C ARG A 258 -2.14 24.33 -6.90
N LEU A 259 -2.31 23.01 -6.83
CA LEU A 259 -1.59 22.02 -7.61
C LEU A 259 -2.56 20.88 -7.94
N ASP A 260 -2.87 20.78 -9.24
CA ASP A 260 -3.62 19.69 -9.83
C ASP A 260 -2.68 18.95 -10.80
N VAL A 261 -2.30 17.73 -10.42
CA VAL A 261 -1.31 16.92 -11.12
C VAL A 261 -2.03 15.98 -12.06
N ARG A 262 -1.50 15.83 -13.28
CA ARG A 262 -1.82 14.70 -14.15
C ARG A 262 -0.53 14.10 -14.66
N TYR A 263 -0.26 12.86 -14.24
CA TYR A 263 0.98 12.13 -14.48
C TYR A 263 2.21 12.79 -13.82
N GLY A 264 3.31 12.04 -13.80
CA GLY A 264 4.57 12.46 -13.20
C GLY A 264 5.07 11.51 -12.13
N VAL A 265 6.04 11.96 -11.36
CA VAL A 265 6.50 11.30 -10.15
C VAL A 265 6.13 12.18 -8.97
N ILE A 266 5.27 11.68 -8.09
CA ILE A 266 4.94 12.33 -6.82
C ILE A 266 5.82 11.68 -5.77
N GLU A 267 6.52 12.48 -4.97
CA GLU A 267 7.36 12.03 -3.87
C GLU A 267 7.07 12.85 -2.63
N VAL A 268 6.75 12.17 -1.53
CA VAL A 268 6.53 12.77 -0.22
C VAL A 268 7.49 12.11 0.75
N LYS A 269 8.42 12.88 1.32
CA LYS A 269 9.33 12.37 2.33
C LYS A 269 8.74 12.62 3.70
N ALA A 270 8.36 11.56 4.40
CA ALA A 270 7.62 11.67 5.64
C ALA A 270 8.01 10.60 6.66
N LYS A 271 7.69 10.88 7.92
CA LYS A 271 7.84 10.03 9.10
C LYS A 271 6.46 9.79 9.69
N LEU A 272 6.13 8.52 9.95
CA LEU A 272 4.79 8.13 10.39
C LEU A 272 4.70 7.98 11.92
N PRO A 273 3.53 8.25 12.53
CA PRO A 273 3.30 7.99 13.94
C PRO A 273 3.10 6.50 14.26
N GLU A 274 3.45 6.13 15.47
CA GLU A 274 2.98 4.89 16.11
C GLU A 274 1.63 5.12 16.80
N GLY A 275 0.99 4.03 17.25
CA GLY A 275 -0.15 4.09 18.17
C GLY A 275 -1.43 3.48 17.60
N GLN A 276 -2.00 2.51 18.32
CA GLN A 276 -3.29 1.92 17.95
C GLN A 276 -4.35 3.02 17.78
N GLY A 277 -4.98 3.06 16.61
CA GLY A 277 -5.94 4.11 16.26
C GLY A 277 -5.40 5.20 15.34
N THR A 278 -4.09 5.37 15.16
CA THR A 278 -3.58 6.32 14.15
C THR A 278 -3.81 5.80 12.75
N TRP A 279 -4.10 6.70 11.82
CA TRP A 279 -4.21 6.41 10.38
C TRP A 279 -3.70 7.60 9.56
N PRO A 280 -2.36 7.77 9.42
CA PRO A 280 -1.76 8.73 8.49
C PRO A 280 -2.01 8.32 7.03
N ALA A 281 -2.23 9.31 6.16
CA ALA A 281 -2.40 9.09 4.73
C ALA A 281 -1.74 10.18 3.87
N ILE A 282 -1.16 9.73 2.75
CA ILE A 282 -0.72 10.52 1.60
C ILE A 282 -1.49 9.97 0.41
N TRP A 283 -2.40 10.75 -0.14
CA TRP A 283 -3.36 10.24 -1.12
C TRP A 283 -3.88 11.36 -2.01
N MET A 284 -4.65 11.00 -3.03
CA MET A 284 -5.09 11.92 -4.05
C MET A 284 -6.54 11.69 -4.43
N LEU A 285 -7.26 12.78 -4.66
CA LEU A 285 -8.61 12.78 -5.22
C LEU A 285 -8.65 13.57 -6.53
N PRO A 286 -9.60 13.26 -7.44
CA PRO A 286 -9.78 14.00 -8.68
C PRO A 286 -10.11 15.47 -8.40
N SER A 287 -9.50 16.36 -9.16
CA SER A 287 -9.76 17.81 -9.06
C SER A 287 -11.18 18.16 -9.50
N ASP A 288 -11.72 17.41 -10.46
CA ASP A 288 -13.14 17.37 -10.79
C ASP A 288 -13.78 16.07 -10.28
N ALA A 289 -14.28 16.10 -9.04
CA ALA A 289 -14.93 14.94 -8.44
C ALA A 289 -16.21 14.51 -9.18
N PHE A 290 -16.84 15.40 -9.94
CA PHE A 290 -18.12 15.13 -10.62
C PHE A 290 -17.95 14.62 -12.06
N LYS A 291 -16.70 14.53 -12.55
CA LYS A 291 -16.38 14.13 -13.92
C LYS A 291 -17.13 12.88 -14.38
N PHE A 292 -17.20 11.87 -13.53
CA PHE A 292 -17.93 10.62 -13.79
C PHE A 292 -19.08 10.38 -12.81
N ALA A 293 -19.52 11.40 -12.06
CA ALA A 293 -20.71 11.29 -11.23
C ALA A 293 -21.97 11.16 -12.10
N THR A 294 -22.94 10.37 -11.64
CA THR A 294 -24.22 10.13 -12.34
C THR A 294 -25.43 10.48 -11.48
N THR A 295 -25.28 10.58 -10.16
CA THR A 295 -26.38 10.86 -9.23
C THR A 295 -26.32 12.24 -8.60
N CYS A 296 -25.27 13.02 -8.87
CA CYS A 296 -25.03 14.35 -8.32
C CYS A 296 -24.19 15.18 -9.30
N ASP A 297 -24.12 16.48 -9.05
CA ASP A 297 -23.27 17.43 -9.76
C ASP A 297 -22.73 18.49 -8.78
N ALA A 298 -21.96 19.46 -9.28
CA ALA A 298 -21.34 20.51 -8.48
C ALA A 298 -22.33 21.35 -7.63
N SER A 299 -23.64 21.28 -7.88
CA SER A 299 -24.66 21.98 -7.09
C SER A 299 -24.90 21.37 -5.71
N VAL A 300 -24.51 20.12 -5.45
CA VAL A 300 -24.73 19.47 -4.13
C VAL A 300 -23.86 20.04 -3.01
N GLY A 301 -22.85 20.84 -3.35
CA GLY A 301 -21.88 21.42 -2.41
C GLY A 301 -20.95 20.36 -1.82
N GLU A 302 -21.43 19.62 -0.82
CA GLU A 302 -20.67 18.60 -0.10
C GLU A 302 -20.95 17.20 -0.67
N TRP A 303 -19.96 16.65 -1.39
CA TRP A 303 -20.05 15.30 -1.96
C TRP A 303 -19.33 14.25 -1.11
N GLN A 304 -18.25 14.60 -0.39
CA GLN A 304 -17.51 13.66 0.46
C GLN A 304 -18.32 13.30 1.70
N GLY A 305 -18.59 12.00 1.89
CA GLY A 305 -19.44 11.49 2.97
C GLY A 305 -20.94 11.52 2.63
N ASN A 306 -21.31 11.96 1.43
CA ASN A 306 -22.70 11.99 0.99
C ASN A 306 -23.07 10.70 0.24
N GLY A 307 -23.74 9.77 0.92
CA GLY A 307 -24.16 8.49 0.34
C GLY A 307 -25.16 8.56 -0.83
N ALA A 308 -25.70 9.74 -1.15
CA ALA A 308 -26.55 9.96 -2.32
C ALA A 308 -25.77 10.41 -3.57
N CYS A 309 -24.47 10.72 -3.42
CA CYS A 309 -23.61 11.20 -4.49
C CYS A 309 -22.56 10.15 -4.83
N ASP A 310 -22.49 9.75 -6.10
CA ASP A 310 -21.56 8.73 -6.59
C ASP A 310 -20.29 9.32 -7.21
N ALA A 311 -19.99 10.60 -6.98
CA ALA A 311 -18.74 11.25 -7.37
C ALA A 311 -17.51 10.40 -6.99
N TRP A 312 -17.50 9.88 -5.77
CA TRP A 312 -16.66 8.76 -5.37
C TRP A 312 -17.49 7.47 -5.30
N PRO A 313 -16.96 6.31 -5.74
CA PRO A 313 -15.61 6.10 -6.26
C PRO A 313 -15.48 6.35 -7.78
N ASN A 314 -16.51 6.91 -8.44
CA ASN A 314 -16.54 6.99 -9.90
C ASN A 314 -15.35 7.75 -10.49
N SER A 315 -14.99 8.89 -9.89
CA SER A 315 -13.90 9.75 -10.39
C SER A 315 -12.51 9.34 -9.87
N GLY A 316 -12.43 8.28 -9.07
CA GLY A 316 -11.19 7.66 -8.62
C GLY A 316 -10.61 8.19 -7.30
N GLU A 317 -9.65 7.45 -6.77
CA GLU A 317 -8.81 7.78 -5.62
C GLU A 317 -7.48 7.02 -5.75
N ILE A 318 -6.37 7.68 -5.41
CA ILE A 318 -5.03 7.08 -5.43
C ILE A 318 -4.39 7.26 -4.06
N ASP A 319 -4.25 6.16 -3.34
CA ASP A 319 -3.65 6.16 -2.00
C ASP A 319 -2.16 5.84 -2.13
N ILE A 320 -1.31 6.86 -2.10
CA ILE A 320 0.16 6.72 -2.26
C ILE A 320 0.75 6.02 -1.04
N MET A 321 0.25 6.34 0.14
CA MET A 321 0.67 5.76 1.40
C MET A 321 -0.49 5.82 2.37
N GLU A 322 -0.90 4.67 2.89
CA GLU A 322 -1.68 4.57 4.10
C GLU A 322 -0.97 3.65 5.09
N HIS A 323 -1.05 3.99 6.36
CA HIS A 323 -0.57 3.17 7.47
C HIS A 323 -1.60 3.25 8.59
N VAL A 324 -1.75 2.15 9.34
CA VAL A 324 -2.64 2.09 10.50
C VAL A 324 -1.83 1.62 11.69
N GLY A 325 -1.91 2.33 12.81
CA GLY A 325 -1.03 2.09 13.95
C GLY A 325 -1.24 0.74 14.66
N PHE A 326 -2.30 -0.01 14.34
CA PHE A 326 -2.48 -1.38 14.81
C PHE A 326 -1.67 -2.43 14.04
N ASP A 327 -1.21 -2.10 12.83
CA ASP A 327 -0.35 -2.93 11.99
C ASP A 327 0.97 -2.17 11.74
N PRO A 328 1.85 -2.06 12.76
CA PRO A 328 3.02 -1.17 12.72
C PRO A 328 3.99 -1.54 11.59
N GLY A 329 4.46 -0.53 10.87
CA GLY A 329 5.38 -0.68 9.74
C GLY A 329 4.75 -1.18 8.44
N VAL A 330 3.48 -1.59 8.46
CA VAL A 330 2.78 -2.03 7.25
C VAL A 330 2.24 -0.81 6.50
N VAL A 331 2.86 -0.52 5.35
CA VAL A 331 2.44 0.55 4.45
C VAL A 331 1.64 -0.03 3.29
N HIS A 332 0.53 0.63 2.95
CA HIS A 332 -0.36 0.27 1.86
C HIS A 332 -0.30 1.29 0.72
N GLY A 333 -0.35 0.77 -0.51
CA GLY A 333 -0.68 1.55 -1.70
C GLY A 333 -1.95 0.97 -2.33
N THR A 334 -2.93 1.81 -2.60
CA THR A 334 -4.27 1.39 -3.03
C THR A 334 -4.79 2.27 -4.16
N VAL A 335 -5.66 1.70 -5.00
CA VAL A 335 -6.51 2.47 -5.91
C VAL A 335 -7.97 2.16 -5.67
N HIS A 336 -8.80 3.20 -5.76
CA HIS A 336 -10.24 3.06 -5.84
C HIS A 336 -10.80 3.63 -7.14
N SER A 337 -11.72 2.89 -7.73
CA SER A 337 -12.48 3.27 -8.93
C SER A 337 -13.88 2.66 -8.87
N LYS A 338 -14.76 3.00 -9.82
CA LYS A 338 -16.10 2.41 -9.89
C LYS A 338 -16.06 0.89 -9.96
N ALA A 339 -15.16 0.34 -10.77
CA ALA A 339 -14.98 -1.10 -10.91
C ALA A 339 -14.43 -1.72 -9.62
N TYR A 340 -13.45 -1.05 -8.99
CA TYR A 340 -12.60 -1.61 -7.93
C TYR A 340 -12.58 -0.71 -6.70
N TYR A 341 -13.35 -1.04 -5.65
CA TYR A 341 -13.30 -0.27 -4.40
C TYR A 341 -13.66 -1.10 -3.17
N TRP A 342 -13.39 -0.55 -1.98
CA TRP A 342 -13.39 -1.31 -0.73
C TRP A 342 -14.73 -2.00 -0.43
N ALA A 343 -15.88 -1.39 -0.75
CA ALA A 343 -17.18 -1.98 -0.45
C ALA A 343 -17.49 -3.24 -1.29
N LYS A 344 -16.74 -3.47 -2.37
CA LYS A 344 -16.81 -4.67 -3.21
C LYS A 344 -15.74 -5.72 -2.85
N TRP A 345 -14.82 -5.38 -1.93
CA TRP A 345 -13.67 -6.19 -1.50
C TRP A 345 -12.73 -6.54 -2.67
N ASN A 346 -12.71 -5.69 -3.69
CA ASN A 346 -11.96 -5.90 -4.92
C ASN A 346 -11.07 -4.70 -5.26
N GLN A 347 -10.90 -3.74 -4.35
CA GLN A 347 -9.87 -2.71 -4.50
C GLN A 347 -8.52 -3.38 -4.69
N HIS A 348 -7.72 -2.82 -5.60
CA HIS A 348 -6.40 -3.34 -5.86
C HIS A 348 -5.44 -2.65 -4.92
N LYS A 349 -4.71 -3.45 -4.13
CA LYS A 349 -3.77 -2.95 -3.15
C LYS A 349 -2.54 -3.84 -3.07
N GLY A 350 -1.40 -3.22 -2.82
CA GLY A 350 -0.19 -3.89 -2.39
C GLY A 350 0.29 -3.32 -1.06
N SER A 351 1.27 -3.98 -0.46
CA SER A 351 1.78 -3.53 0.82
C SER A 351 3.24 -3.92 1.03
N VAL A 352 3.93 -3.18 1.89
CA VAL A 352 5.33 -3.40 2.26
C VAL A 352 5.49 -3.27 3.77
N LEU A 353 6.31 -4.13 4.37
CA LEU A 353 6.69 -4.04 5.77
C LEU A 353 7.99 -3.22 5.89
N VAL A 354 7.92 -2.10 6.60
CA VAL A 354 9.00 -1.13 6.81
C VAL A 354 9.19 -0.98 8.31
N THR A 355 10.16 -1.70 8.88
CA THR A 355 10.38 -1.72 10.33
C THR A 355 10.84 -0.37 10.89
N SER A 356 11.43 0.48 10.05
CA SER A 356 11.87 1.83 10.38
C SER A 356 10.86 2.93 10.03
N PHE A 357 9.57 2.62 9.86
CA PHE A 357 8.54 3.58 9.44
C PHE A 357 8.42 4.88 10.29
N THR A 358 8.97 4.85 11.50
CA THR A 358 9.11 6.00 12.41
C THR A 358 10.33 6.88 12.10
N GLU A 359 11.10 6.57 11.07
CA GLU A 359 12.12 7.41 10.44
C GLU A 359 11.56 8.01 9.13
N PHE A 360 12.27 8.98 8.55
CA PHE A 360 11.85 9.56 7.28
C PHE A 360 12.09 8.60 6.10
N HIS A 361 11.01 8.31 5.37
CA HIS A 361 11.02 7.52 4.14
C HIS A 361 10.43 8.31 2.98
N ARG A 362 10.85 8.02 1.75
CA ARG A 362 10.27 8.60 0.53
C ARG A 362 9.13 7.72 0.04
N TYR A 363 7.89 8.18 0.21
CA TYR A 363 6.71 7.56 -0.36
C TYR A 363 6.47 8.13 -1.75
N GLN A 364 6.43 7.26 -2.75
CA GLN A 364 6.49 7.67 -4.14
C GLN A 364 5.41 7.01 -4.99
N LEU A 365 4.91 7.77 -5.95
CA LEU A 365 4.03 7.29 -7.00
C LEU A 365 4.62 7.69 -8.36
N ILE A 366 4.88 6.72 -9.22
CA ILE A 366 5.09 6.96 -10.65
C ILE A 366 3.73 6.81 -11.33
N TRP A 367 3.24 7.89 -11.90
CA TRP A 367 1.96 7.94 -12.58
C TRP A 367 2.15 8.26 -14.05
N THR A 368 1.74 7.33 -14.91
CA THR A 368 1.76 7.46 -16.37
C THR A 368 0.35 7.28 -16.92
N ALA A 369 0.18 7.47 -18.24
CA ALA A 369 -1.09 7.20 -18.89
C ALA A 369 -1.54 5.73 -18.79
N ASP A 370 -0.59 4.80 -18.66
CA ASP A 370 -0.85 3.35 -18.77
C ASP A 370 -0.66 2.59 -17.46
N LYS A 371 -0.01 3.19 -16.45
CA LYS A 371 0.23 2.54 -15.16
C LYS A 371 0.49 3.53 -14.03
N LEU A 372 0.19 3.05 -12.82
CA LEU A 372 0.59 3.59 -11.54
C LEU A 372 1.58 2.61 -10.88
N VAL A 373 2.65 3.10 -10.26
CA VAL A 373 3.63 2.27 -9.53
C VAL A 373 3.95 2.95 -8.21
N TRP A 374 3.76 2.22 -7.12
CA TRP A 374 4.05 2.67 -5.76
C TRP A 374 5.41 2.20 -5.34
N LEU A 375 6.16 3.10 -4.71
CA LEU A 375 7.49 2.83 -4.21
C LEU A 375 7.66 3.42 -2.82
N ILE A 376 8.52 2.77 -2.04
CA ILE A 376 9.14 3.37 -0.86
C ILE A 376 10.65 3.37 -1.04
N ASP A 377 11.29 4.52 -0.90
CA ASP A 377 12.73 4.70 -1.09
C ASP A 377 13.27 4.08 -2.40
N ASP A 378 12.58 4.36 -3.50
CA ASP A 378 12.87 3.85 -4.84
C ASP A 378 12.64 2.32 -5.01
N ILE A 379 12.06 1.64 -4.01
CA ILE A 379 11.73 0.21 -4.05
C ILE A 379 10.25 0.03 -4.43
N PRO A 380 9.93 -0.47 -5.64
CA PRO A 380 8.55 -0.73 -6.03
C PRO A 380 7.96 -1.92 -5.27
N TYR A 381 6.73 -1.79 -4.81
CA TYR A 381 6.02 -2.87 -4.09
C TYR A 381 4.59 -3.12 -4.61
N PHE A 382 4.06 -2.23 -5.46
CA PHE A 382 2.75 -2.37 -6.06
C PHE A 382 2.66 -1.63 -7.40
N SER A 383 1.87 -2.15 -8.32
CA SER A 383 1.54 -1.48 -9.57
C SER A 383 0.10 -1.75 -9.98
N TYR A 384 -0.50 -0.77 -10.64
CA TYR A 384 -1.82 -0.88 -11.26
C TYR A 384 -1.71 -0.47 -12.73
N VAL A 385 -2.04 -1.38 -13.64
CA VAL A 385 -1.90 -1.22 -15.09
C VAL A 385 -3.26 -0.96 -15.72
N ARG A 386 -3.29 -0.14 -16.75
CA ARG A 386 -4.51 0.19 -17.48
C ARG A 386 -5.00 -1.00 -18.31
N GLU A 387 -6.18 -1.54 -17.94
CA GLU A 387 -6.80 -2.72 -18.59
C GLU A 387 -7.57 -2.38 -19.88
N GLY A 388 -7.66 -1.09 -20.23
CA GLY A 388 -8.39 -0.61 -21.40
C GLY A 388 -8.69 0.89 -21.33
N ASN A 389 -9.67 1.35 -22.11
CA ASN A 389 -10.09 2.76 -22.15
C ASN A 389 -11.32 3.07 -21.28
N ASP A 390 -11.75 2.14 -20.43
CA ASP A 390 -12.94 2.31 -19.59
C ASP A 390 -12.63 3.16 -18.36
N TRP A 391 -13.42 4.20 -18.13
CA TRP A 391 -13.28 5.07 -16.97
C TRP A 391 -13.65 4.36 -15.67
N GLU A 392 -14.50 3.32 -15.73
CA GLU A 392 -14.90 2.60 -14.52
C GLU A 392 -13.72 1.92 -13.83
N SER A 393 -12.76 1.39 -14.61
CA SER A 393 -11.52 0.81 -14.11
C SER A 393 -10.37 1.82 -14.08
N TRP A 394 -10.31 2.75 -15.04
CA TRP A 394 -9.23 3.72 -15.16
C TRP A 394 -9.72 5.19 -15.26
N PRO A 395 -10.16 5.81 -14.14
CA PRO A 395 -10.44 7.24 -14.09
C PRO A 395 -9.16 8.10 -13.94
N PHE A 396 -7.98 7.46 -13.87
CA PHE A 396 -6.68 8.07 -13.57
C PHE A 396 -6.01 8.75 -14.79
N ASN A 397 -6.82 9.29 -15.70
CA ASN A 397 -6.43 10.12 -16.85
C ASN A 397 -6.89 11.59 -16.71
N GLU A 398 -7.45 11.93 -15.55
CA GLU A 398 -7.87 13.28 -15.18
C GLU A 398 -6.86 13.90 -14.18
N PRO A 399 -6.89 15.23 -13.96
CA PRO A 399 -6.10 15.86 -12.90
C PRO A 399 -6.57 15.48 -11.50
N PHE A 400 -5.61 15.29 -10.59
CA PHE A 400 -5.82 14.97 -9.18
C PHE A 400 -5.06 15.95 -8.29
N HIS A 401 -5.56 16.21 -7.09
CA HIS A 401 -4.89 16.99 -6.07
C HIS A 401 -4.42 16.09 -4.92
N LEU A 402 -3.33 16.48 -4.25
CA LEU A 402 -2.76 15.75 -3.13
C LEU A 402 -3.48 16.10 -1.83
N ILE A 403 -3.59 15.13 -0.94
CA ILE A 403 -4.16 15.24 0.40
C ILE A 403 -3.19 14.60 1.40
N LEU A 404 -2.96 15.31 2.51
CA LEU A 404 -2.18 14.84 3.66
C LEU A 404 -3.06 14.93 4.90
N ASN A 405 -3.19 13.85 5.65
CA ASN A 405 -3.91 13.86 6.92
C ASN A 405 -3.40 12.81 7.91
N LEU A 406 -3.82 12.98 9.15
CA LEU A 406 -3.70 11.97 10.20
C LEU A 406 -5.09 11.72 10.80
N ALA A 407 -5.77 10.68 10.33
CA ALA A 407 -7.02 10.25 10.94
C ALA A 407 -6.76 9.59 12.31
N VAL A 408 -7.76 9.61 13.18
CA VAL A 408 -7.79 8.91 14.46
C VAL A 408 -9.03 8.04 14.51
N GLY A 409 -8.83 6.74 14.66
CA GLY A 409 -9.87 5.74 14.75
C GLY A 409 -10.52 5.43 13.41
N GLY A 410 -11.84 5.56 13.33
CA GLY A 410 -12.58 5.10 12.14
C GLY A 410 -12.78 3.59 12.11
N ASN A 411 -13.34 3.11 11.00
CA ASN A 411 -13.57 1.67 10.81
C ASN A 411 -12.25 0.90 10.71
N TRP A 412 -11.25 1.45 10.02
CA TRP A 412 -9.98 0.77 9.80
C TRP A 412 -8.96 1.03 10.92
N GLY A 413 -8.76 2.28 11.36
CA GLY A 413 -7.80 2.58 12.43
C GLY A 413 -8.11 1.88 13.77
N ARG A 414 -9.36 1.48 14.03
CA ARG A 414 -9.77 0.69 15.22
C ARG A 414 -9.88 -0.81 14.99
N ALA A 415 -9.50 -1.33 13.82
CA ALA A 415 -9.69 -2.75 13.51
C ALA A 415 -8.89 -3.67 14.44
N GLY A 416 -7.73 -3.22 14.94
CA GLY A 416 -6.94 -3.94 15.95
C GLY A 416 -7.41 -3.78 17.41
N GLY A 417 -8.30 -2.83 17.70
CA GLY A 417 -8.77 -2.54 19.06
C GLY A 417 -9.19 -1.09 19.30
N PRO A 418 -9.57 -0.74 20.54
CA PRO A 418 -9.84 0.65 20.93
C PRO A 418 -8.62 1.55 20.69
N ILE A 419 -8.85 2.84 20.39
CA ILE A 419 -7.77 3.84 20.27
C ILE A 419 -6.94 3.85 21.56
N ASP A 420 -5.62 3.82 21.42
CA ASP A 420 -4.69 3.96 22.53
C ASP A 420 -4.47 5.44 22.85
N ASP A 421 -5.21 5.93 23.84
CA ASP A 421 -5.15 7.31 24.32
C ASP A 421 -3.73 7.71 24.81
N ASP A 422 -2.93 6.75 25.28
CA ASP A 422 -1.58 7.01 25.82
C ASP A 422 -0.54 7.21 24.68
N SER A 423 -0.88 6.84 23.45
CA SER A 423 -0.07 7.10 22.25
C SER A 423 -0.20 8.53 21.70
N LEU A 424 -1.09 9.35 22.28
CA LEU A 424 -1.34 10.73 21.84
C LEU A 424 -0.61 11.76 22.74
N PRO A 425 -0.10 12.86 22.18
CA PRO A 425 -0.23 13.27 20.79
C PRO A 425 0.65 12.46 19.83
N ALA A 426 0.11 12.17 18.64
CA ALA A 426 0.79 11.45 17.57
C ALA A 426 1.11 12.39 16.42
N ARG A 427 2.32 12.30 15.86
CA ARG A 427 2.83 13.20 14.81
C ARG A 427 3.04 12.48 13.50
N PHE A 428 2.46 13.02 12.44
CA PHE A 428 2.81 12.74 11.06
C PHE A 428 3.63 13.93 10.54
N GLU A 429 4.90 13.68 10.25
CA GLU A 429 5.87 14.73 9.90
C GLU A 429 6.30 14.58 8.44
N VAL A 430 6.27 15.66 7.67
CA VAL A 430 6.62 15.69 6.25
C VAL A 430 7.77 16.67 6.04
N ASP A 431 8.91 16.16 5.57
CA ASP A 431 10.12 16.91 5.22
C ASP A 431 9.91 17.69 3.93
N TYR A 432 9.36 17.03 2.90
CA TYR A 432 8.99 17.73 1.67
C TYR A 432 7.90 17.00 0.90
N VAL A 433 7.26 17.75 0.00
CA VAL A 433 6.45 17.25 -1.10
C VAL A 433 7.07 17.72 -2.40
N ARG A 434 7.36 16.81 -3.34
CA ARG A 434 7.91 17.14 -4.65
C ARG A 434 7.16 16.40 -5.75
N VAL A 435 6.83 17.14 -6.81
CA VAL A 435 6.19 16.61 -8.02
C VAL A 435 7.11 16.87 -9.20
N TYR A 436 7.46 15.81 -9.91
CA TYR A 436 8.35 15.84 -11.07
C TYR A 436 7.59 15.43 -12.33
N ALA A 437 8.03 15.94 -13.48
CA ALA A 437 7.64 15.41 -14.76
C ALA A 437 8.13 13.96 -14.91
N LEU A 438 7.52 13.22 -15.84
CA LEU A 438 8.14 11.99 -16.34
C LEU A 438 9.42 12.33 -17.12
N PRO A 439 10.43 11.45 -17.16
CA PRO A 439 11.63 11.66 -17.98
C PRO A 439 11.29 11.86 -19.46
N ASP A 440 12.08 12.68 -20.17
CA ASP A 440 11.88 13.04 -21.58
C ASP A 440 11.81 11.82 -22.53
N SER A 441 12.36 10.67 -22.13
CA SER A 441 12.32 9.40 -22.86
C SER A 441 10.94 8.72 -22.86
N GLN A 442 10.00 9.19 -22.04
CA GLN A 442 8.60 8.71 -21.96
C GLN A 442 7.60 9.70 -22.59
N ALA A 443 8.05 10.86 -23.09
CA ALA A 443 7.19 11.91 -23.65
C ALA A 443 6.96 11.82 -25.17
N VAL A 444 7.30 10.69 -25.80
CA VAL A 444 7.25 10.56 -27.28
C VAL A 444 6.02 9.79 -27.75
N GLU A 445 4.97 10.54 -28.10
CA GLU A 445 4.28 10.39 -29.38
C GLU A 445 3.59 11.73 -29.71
N LYS A 446 4.23 12.54 -30.58
CA LYS A 446 3.54 13.64 -31.26
C LYS A 446 2.63 13.01 -32.31
N ASP A 447 1.34 13.22 -32.12
CA ASP A 447 0.31 12.98 -33.14
C ASP A 447 0.54 13.93 -34.32
N GLU A 448 1.18 13.43 -35.38
CA GLU A 448 1.22 14.08 -36.68
C GLU A 448 0.39 13.26 -37.69
N ARG A 449 -0.95 13.36 -37.62
CA ARG A 449 -1.80 13.20 -38.80
C ARG A 449 -2.95 14.19 -38.82
N SER A 450 -2.68 15.38 -39.35
CA SER A 450 -3.64 16.10 -40.18
C SER A 450 -2.92 16.86 -41.31
N GLN A 451 -2.94 16.26 -42.49
CA GLN A 451 -3.00 16.97 -43.77
C GLN A 451 -4.29 16.57 -44.46
#